data_AF-A0A5X5NRP2-F1
#
_entry.id   AF-A0A5X5NRP2-F1
#
_cell.length_a   1.000
_cell.length_b   1.000
_cell.length_c   1.000
_cell.angle_alpha   90.00
_cell.angle_beta   90.00
_cell.angle_gamma   90.00
#
_symmetry.space_group_name_H-M   'P 1'
#
loop_
_entity.id
_entity.type
_entity.pdbx_description
1 polymer ?
#
loop_
_entity_poly.entity_id
_entity_poly.type
_entity_poly.pdbx_seq_one_letter_code
_entity_poly.pdbx_strand_id
1 'polypeptide(L)'
;IVDANLVMDMPKSLCAFGGLDAVTHALEAYVSVLASEFSDGQALQALKLLKENLPASYHEGSKNPVARERVHSAATIAGIAFANAFLGVCHSMAHKLGSQFHIPHGLANALLICNVIRYNANDNPTKQTAFSQYDRPQARRRYAEIADHL
;
A
#
# COMPACT_ATOMS: atom_id res chain seq x y z
N ILE A 1 -5.66 18.65 4.86
CA ILE A 1 -7.07 18.62 4.36
C ILE A 1 -7.11 17.63 3.20
N VAL A 2 -8.10 16.75 3.18
CA VAL A 2 -8.28 15.70 2.15
C VAL A 2 -9.71 15.84 1.64
N ASP A 3 -9.90 16.63 0.59
CA ASP A 3 -11.22 16.93 0.02
C ASP A 3 -11.47 16.09 -1.24
N ALA A 4 -12.47 15.20 -1.16
CA ALA A 4 -12.82 14.30 -2.25
C ALA A 4 -13.34 15.04 -3.50
N ASN A 5 -13.84 16.26 -3.39
CA ASN A 5 -14.29 17.03 -4.55
C ASN A 5 -13.15 17.29 -5.54
N LEU A 6 -11.90 17.38 -5.06
CA LEU A 6 -10.73 17.63 -5.89
C LEU A 6 -10.28 16.41 -6.72
N VAL A 7 -10.81 15.22 -6.42
CA VAL A 7 -10.42 13.97 -7.10
C VAL A 7 -11.48 13.41 -8.05
N MET A 8 -12.65 14.03 -8.14
CA MET A 8 -13.77 13.52 -8.93
C MET A 8 -13.42 13.38 -10.41
N ASP A 9 -12.73 14.37 -10.98
CA ASP A 9 -12.42 14.43 -12.40
C ASP A 9 -11.02 13.89 -12.78
N MET A 10 -10.34 13.21 -11.85
CA MET A 10 -9.02 12.61 -12.15
C MET A 10 -9.11 11.57 -13.28
N PRO A 11 -8.08 11.48 -14.15
CA PRO A 11 -8.03 10.45 -15.17
C PRO A 11 -7.90 9.05 -14.56
N LYS A 12 -8.35 8.04 -15.29
CA LYS A 12 -8.29 6.62 -14.89
C LYS A 12 -6.87 6.18 -14.53
N SER A 13 -5.85 6.65 -15.25
CA SER A 13 -4.44 6.35 -14.98
C SER A 13 -4.02 6.82 -13.60
N LEU A 14 -4.31 8.07 -13.23
CA LEU A 14 -3.94 8.61 -11.92
C LEU A 14 -4.72 7.92 -10.79
N CYS A 15 -6.00 7.59 -11.02
CA CYS A 15 -6.78 6.77 -10.09
C CYS A 15 -6.14 5.39 -9.84
N ALA A 16 -5.74 4.70 -10.91
CA ALA A 16 -5.09 3.39 -10.80
C ALA A 16 -3.73 3.49 -10.10
N PHE A 17 -2.86 4.40 -10.54
CA PHE A 17 -1.52 4.52 -9.99
C PHE A 17 -1.56 4.97 -8.53
N GLY A 18 -2.34 5.99 -8.17
CA GLY A 18 -2.46 6.43 -6.78
C GLY A 18 -3.12 5.39 -5.87
N GLY A 19 -4.14 4.67 -6.37
CA GLY A 19 -4.79 3.60 -5.62
C GLY A 19 -3.88 2.39 -5.38
N LEU A 20 -3.14 1.95 -6.40
CA LEU A 20 -2.19 0.82 -6.27
C LEU A 20 -0.94 1.18 -5.47
N ASP A 21 -0.54 2.45 -5.51
CA ASP A 21 0.47 3.00 -4.61
C ASP A 21 0.01 2.90 -3.15
N ALA A 22 -1.22 3.33 -2.86
CA ALA A 22 -1.82 3.19 -1.54
C ALA A 22 -1.95 1.73 -1.06
N VAL A 23 -2.23 0.79 -1.97
CA VAL A 23 -2.19 -0.65 -1.64
C VAL A 23 -0.77 -1.04 -1.20
N THR A 24 0.25 -0.61 -1.94
CA THR A 24 1.65 -0.91 -1.62
C THR A 24 2.08 -0.28 -0.30
N HIS A 25 1.68 0.98 -0.05
CA HIS A 25 1.90 1.67 1.22
C HIS A 25 1.39 0.84 2.40
N ALA A 26 0.12 0.41 2.36
CA ALA A 26 -0.48 -0.32 3.46
C ALA A 26 0.08 -1.74 3.61
N LEU A 27 0.36 -2.44 2.51
CA LEU A 27 1.01 -3.76 2.54
C LEU A 27 2.38 -3.68 3.21
N GLU A 28 3.24 -2.77 2.76
CA GLU A 28 4.59 -2.64 3.31
C GLU A 28 4.58 -2.10 4.74
N ALA A 29 3.69 -1.17 5.07
CA ALA A 29 3.53 -0.68 6.43
C ALA A 29 3.10 -1.80 7.38
N TYR A 30 2.11 -2.62 6.99
CA TYR A 30 1.63 -3.71 7.83
C TYR A 30 2.70 -4.78 8.04
N VAL A 31 3.53 -5.10 7.05
CA VAL A 31 4.59 -6.11 7.23
C VAL A 31 5.92 -5.54 7.69
N SER A 32 6.00 -4.23 7.93
CA SER A 32 7.22 -3.55 8.34
C SER A 32 7.75 -4.07 9.67
N VAL A 33 9.06 -3.96 9.85
CA VAL A 33 9.71 -4.21 11.13
C VAL A 33 9.39 -3.13 12.18
N LEU A 34 8.90 -1.97 11.75
CA LEU A 34 8.42 -0.88 12.61
C LEU A 34 6.89 -0.89 12.78
N ALA A 35 6.22 -1.94 12.31
CA ALA A 35 4.78 -2.09 12.48
C ALA A 35 4.40 -2.14 13.96
N SER A 36 3.25 -1.56 14.29
CA SER A 36 2.69 -1.52 15.65
C SER A 36 1.18 -1.64 15.59
N GLU A 37 0.55 -1.94 16.72
CA GLU A 37 -0.91 -1.98 16.86
C GLU A 37 -1.59 -0.65 16.44
N PHE A 38 -0.87 0.48 16.50
CA PHE A 38 -1.36 1.78 16.06
C PHE A 38 -1.42 1.91 14.53
N SER A 39 -0.41 1.41 13.83
CA SER A 39 -0.33 1.47 12.36
C SER A 39 -1.11 0.35 11.68
N ASP A 40 -1.22 -0.81 12.33
CA ASP A 40 -1.75 -2.04 11.76
C ASP A 40 -3.22 -1.92 11.40
N GLY A 41 -4.04 -1.41 12.32
CA GLY A 41 -5.47 -1.20 12.07
C GLY A 41 -5.73 -0.23 10.93
N GLN A 42 -4.89 0.80 10.78
CA GLN A 42 -5.00 1.76 9.68
C GLN A 42 -4.63 1.11 8.35
N ALA A 43 -3.52 0.37 8.29
CA ALA A 43 -3.11 -0.34 7.07
C ALA A 43 -4.19 -1.32 6.59
N LEU A 44 -4.74 -2.13 7.50
CA LEU A 44 -5.81 -3.08 7.17
C LEU A 44 -7.09 -2.38 6.69
N GLN A 45 -7.50 -1.30 7.36
CA GLN A 45 -8.67 -0.53 6.95
C GLN A 45 -8.47 0.13 5.58
N ALA A 46 -7.28 0.63 5.28
CA ALA A 46 -6.95 1.14 3.95
C ALA A 46 -7.06 0.04 2.88
N LEU A 47 -6.46 -1.13 3.12
CA LEU A 47 -6.51 -2.26 2.18
C LEU A 47 -7.94 -2.73 1.91
N LYS A 48 -8.77 -2.80 2.96
CA LYS A 48 -10.18 -3.18 2.85
C LYS A 48 -10.96 -2.20 1.97
N LEU A 49 -10.85 -0.91 2.27
CA LEU A 49 -11.51 0.14 1.47
C LEU A 49 -11.01 0.14 0.02
N LEU A 50 -9.71 -0.03 -0.21
CA LEU A 50 -9.14 -0.09 -1.56
C LEU A 50 -9.66 -1.32 -2.33
N LYS A 51 -9.72 -2.51 -1.71
CA LYS A 51 -10.29 -3.71 -2.32
C LYS A 51 -11.75 -3.50 -2.74
N GLU A 52 -12.55 -2.91 -1.87
CA GLU A 52 -13.99 -2.70 -2.11
C GLU A 52 -14.28 -1.59 -3.12
N ASN A 53 -13.48 -0.52 -3.16
CA ASN A 53 -13.84 0.72 -3.85
C ASN A 53 -12.93 1.09 -5.03
N LEU A 54 -11.67 0.63 -5.07
CA LEU A 54 -10.74 1.02 -6.14
C LEU A 54 -11.22 0.60 -7.54
N PRO A 55 -11.73 -0.62 -7.77
CA PRO A 55 -12.26 -0.99 -9.08
C PRO A 55 -13.41 -0.08 -9.54
N ALA A 56 -14.38 0.19 -8.68
CA ALA A 56 -15.50 1.08 -8.98
C ALA A 56 -15.02 2.52 -9.26
N SER A 57 -14.12 3.05 -8.42
CA SER A 57 -13.50 4.37 -8.61
C SER A 57 -12.78 4.49 -9.96
N TYR A 58 -12.12 3.41 -10.42
CA TYR A 58 -11.45 3.37 -11.73
C TYR A 58 -12.43 3.29 -12.90
N HIS A 59 -13.42 2.39 -12.84
CA HIS A 59 -14.33 2.15 -13.96
C HIS A 59 -15.39 3.23 -14.10
N GLU A 60 -16.01 3.64 -12.99
CA GLU A 60 -17.15 4.55 -12.93
C GLU A 60 -16.73 6.02 -12.71
N GLY A 61 -15.60 6.27 -12.04
CA GLY A 61 -15.08 7.62 -11.82
C GLY A 61 -16.06 8.50 -11.04
N SER A 62 -16.29 9.73 -11.52
CA SER A 62 -17.22 10.69 -10.91
C SER A 62 -18.68 10.23 -10.88
N LYS A 63 -19.06 9.20 -11.64
CA LYS A 63 -20.40 8.58 -11.54
C LYS A 63 -20.60 7.82 -10.23
N ASN A 64 -19.51 7.47 -9.55
CA ASN A 64 -19.53 6.84 -8.24
C ASN A 64 -18.67 7.65 -7.25
N PRO A 65 -19.18 8.81 -6.79
CA PRO A 65 -18.43 9.70 -5.91
C PRO A 65 -18.10 9.04 -4.57
N VAL A 66 -18.94 8.10 -4.10
CA VAL A 66 -18.69 7.33 -2.87
C VAL A 66 -17.42 6.51 -3.01
N ALA A 67 -17.27 5.74 -4.09
CA ALA A 67 -16.04 4.97 -4.32
C ALA A 67 -14.81 5.88 -4.43
N ARG A 68 -14.95 7.03 -5.09
CA ARG A 68 -13.88 8.02 -5.26
C ARG A 68 -13.40 8.58 -3.91
N GLU A 69 -14.34 8.96 -3.04
CA GLU A 69 -14.08 9.45 -1.69
C GLU A 69 -13.44 8.38 -0.80
N ARG A 70 -13.95 7.14 -0.86
CA ARG A 70 -13.38 6.02 -0.08
C ARG A 70 -11.95 5.72 -0.47
N VAL A 71 -11.63 5.73 -1.76
CA VAL A 71 -10.24 5.54 -2.24
C VAL A 71 -9.34 6.69 -1.79
N HIS A 72 -9.81 7.94 -1.89
CA HIS A 72 -9.01 9.10 -1.46
C HIS A 72 -8.72 9.10 0.05
N SER A 73 -9.73 8.71 0.83
CA SER A 73 -9.60 8.51 2.28
C SER A 73 -8.68 7.34 2.61
N ALA A 74 -8.84 6.20 1.93
CA ALA A 74 -8.02 5.01 2.15
C ALA A 74 -6.54 5.25 1.83
N ALA A 75 -6.24 5.99 0.76
CA ALA A 75 -4.87 6.41 0.46
C ALA A 75 -4.26 7.27 1.58
N THR A 76 -5.06 8.14 2.19
CA THR A 76 -4.63 8.95 3.35
C THR A 76 -4.46 8.10 4.60
N ILE A 77 -5.35 7.13 4.84
CA ILE A 77 -5.26 6.18 5.96
C ILE A 77 -3.97 5.35 5.84
N ALA A 78 -3.63 4.86 4.65
CA ALA A 78 -2.35 4.21 4.40
C ALA A 78 -1.17 5.14 4.73
N GLY A 79 -1.32 6.45 4.45
CA GLY A 79 -0.44 7.53 4.90
C GLY A 79 -0.19 7.54 6.41
N ILE A 80 -1.23 7.43 7.22
CA ILE A 80 -1.12 7.35 8.69
C ILE A 80 -0.32 6.11 9.09
N ALA A 81 -0.53 4.97 8.42
CA ALA A 81 0.20 3.74 8.70
C ALA A 81 1.70 3.89 8.36
N PHE A 82 2.03 4.20 7.10
CA PHE A 82 3.44 4.23 6.68
C PHE A 82 4.22 5.43 7.23
N ALA A 83 3.57 6.52 7.64
CA ALA A 83 4.27 7.62 8.31
C ALA A 83 4.91 7.18 9.63
N ASN A 84 4.38 6.14 10.27
CA ASN A 84 4.88 5.61 11.53
C ASN A 84 5.64 4.27 11.36
N ALA A 85 5.15 3.40 10.47
CA ALA A 85 5.74 2.09 10.21
C ALA A 85 6.81 2.10 9.09
N PHE A 86 7.02 3.23 8.42
CA PHE A 86 7.84 3.36 7.21
C PHE A 86 7.37 2.43 6.07
N LEU A 87 8.10 2.48 4.96
CA LEU A 87 7.88 1.66 3.77
C LEU A 87 8.98 0.60 3.64
N GLY A 88 8.79 -0.31 2.67
CA GLY A 88 9.70 -1.43 2.44
C GLY A 88 10.56 -1.27 1.19
N VAL A 89 11.07 -2.42 0.73
CA VAL A 89 11.99 -2.48 -0.39
C VAL A 89 11.30 -2.16 -1.73
N CYS A 90 9.99 -2.33 -1.86
CA CYS A 90 9.25 -1.98 -3.08
C CYS A 90 9.46 -0.50 -3.42
N HIS A 91 9.21 0.39 -2.47
CA HIS A 91 9.42 1.83 -2.67
C HIS A 91 10.88 2.18 -2.93
N SER A 92 11.82 1.54 -2.24
CA SER A 92 13.25 1.79 -2.43
C SER A 92 13.69 1.54 -3.89
N MET A 93 13.17 0.47 -4.50
CA MET A 93 13.43 0.11 -5.89
C MET A 93 12.61 0.97 -6.87
N ALA A 94 11.33 1.20 -6.55
CA ALA A 94 10.42 1.99 -7.39
C ALA A 94 10.90 3.43 -7.58
N HIS A 95 11.52 4.05 -6.56
CA HIS A 95 12.13 5.37 -6.69
C HIS A 95 13.22 5.40 -7.77
N LYS A 96 14.07 4.36 -7.83
CA LYS A 96 15.17 4.29 -8.81
C LYS A 96 14.69 3.88 -10.19
N LEU A 97 13.74 2.94 -10.25
CA LEU A 97 13.08 2.55 -11.49
C LEU A 97 12.36 3.76 -12.11
N GLY A 98 11.60 4.49 -11.30
CA GLY A 98 10.90 5.70 -11.71
C GLY A 98 11.85 6.82 -12.12
N SER A 99 12.96 7.04 -11.40
CA SER A 99 13.92 8.10 -11.78
C SER A 99 14.67 7.78 -13.08
N GLN A 100 15.06 6.52 -13.29
CA GLN A 100 15.88 6.13 -14.44
C GLN A 100 15.06 5.99 -15.73
N PHE A 101 13.83 5.49 -15.62
CA PHE A 101 13.00 5.17 -16.80
C PHE A 101 11.75 6.04 -16.92
N HIS A 102 11.61 7.05 -16.05
CA HIS A 102 10.45 7.95 -16.01
C HIS A 102 9.10 7.21 -15.87
N ILE A 103 9.12 6.09 -15.15
CA ILE A 103 7.92 5.29 -14.87
C ILE A 103 7.16 5.95 -13.70
N PRO A 104 5.83 6.16 -13.82
CA PRO A 104 5.01 6.68 -12.71
C PRO A 104 5.13 5.83 -11.44
N HIS A 105 5.14 6.49 -10.28
CA HIS A 105 5.45 5.84 -9.01
C HIS A 105 4.56 4.63 -8.70
N GLY A 106 3.22 4.81 -8.72
CA GLY A 106 2.28 3.72 -8.48
C GLY A 106 2.35 2.59 -9.51
N LEU A 107 2.77 2.87 -10.75
CA LEU A 107 3.01 1.83 -11.75
C LEU A 107 4.27 1.03 -11.41
N ALA A 108 5.37 1.70 -11.04
CA ALA A 108 6.59 1.03 -10.59
C ALA A 108 6.32 0.13 -9.37
N ASN A 109 5.57 0.62 -8.38
CA ASN A 109 5.15 -0.16 -7.23
C ASN A 109 4.32 -1.39 -7.62
N ALA A 110 3.31 -1.21 -8.49
CA ALA A 110 2.46 -2.30 -8.97
C ALA A 110 3.24 -3.41 -9.72
N LEU A 111 4.28 -3.06 -10.48
CA LEU A 111 5.13 -4.02 -11.17
C LEU A 111 5.99 -4.87 -10.21
N LEU A 112 6.31 -4.33 -9.03
CA LEU A 112 7.25 -4.93 -8.09
C LEU A 112 6.55 -5.71 -6.96
N ILE A 113 5.43 -5.21 -6.45
CA ILE A 113 4.88 -5.64 -5.15
C ILE A 113 4.59 -7.15 -5.09
N CYS A 114 4.07 -7.76 -6.16
CA CYS A 114 3.82 -9.20 -6.21
C CYS A 114 5.09 -10.04 -6.00
N ASN A 115 6.24 -9.58 -6.53
CA ASN A 115 7.52 -10.25 -6.35
C ASN A 115 8.16 -9.91 -5.00
N VAL A 116 8.00 -8.67 -4.53
CA VAL A 116 8.48 -8.23 -3.21
C VAL A 116 7.80 -8.99 -2.08
N ILE A 117 6.49 -9.23 -2.17
CA ILE A 117 5.77 -10.08 -1.21
C ILE A 117 6.43 -11.47 -1.15
N ARG A 118 6.68 -12.11 -2.29
CA ARG A 118 7.30 -13.44 -2.34
C ARG A 118 8.73 -13.45 -1.80
N TYR A 119 9.47 -12.37 -2.02
CA TYR A 119 10.82 -12.18 -1.49
C TYR A 119 10.81 -12.07 0.05
N ASN A 120 9.92 -11.23 0.61
CA ASN A 120 9.81 -11.03 2.05
C ASN A 120 9.13 -12.22 2.77
N ALA A 121 8.22 -12.94 2.12
CA ALA A 121 7.45 -14.06 2.69
C ALA A 121 8.24 -15.38 2.79
N ASN A 122 9.48 -15.28 3.27
CA ASN A 122 10.39 -16.38 3.57
C ASN A 122 10.80 -16.31 5.05
N ASP A 123 10.45 -17.34 5.82
CA ASP A 123 10.73 -17.39 7.26
C ASP A 123 12.19 -17.78 7.59
N ASN A 124 12.98 -18.15 6.58
CA ASN A 124 14.42 -18.36 6.71
C ASN A 124 15.19 -17.46 5.71
N PRO A 125 15.13 -16.12 5.88
CA PRO A 125 15.81 -15.19 4.98
C PRO A 125 17.32 -15.19 5.26
N THR A 126 18.11 -14.81 4.26
CA THR A 126 19.58 -14.72 4.40
C THR A 126 20.03 -13.62 5.37
N LYS A 127 19.17 -12.63 5.62
CA LYS A 127 19.38 -11.49 6.53
C LYS A 127 18.06 -11.10 7.19
N GLN A 128 18.17 -10.48 8.36
CA GLN A 128 17.04 -9.91 9.10
C GLN A 128 17.43 -8.50 9.57
N THR A 129 16.49 -7.57 9.53
CA THR A 129 16.68 -6.24 10.12
C THR A 129 16.85 -6.38 11.63
N ALA A 130 17.93 -5.82 12.17
CA ALA A 130 18.21 -5.85 13.60
C ALA A 130 17.38 -4.80 14.34
N PHE A 131 16.09 -5.09 14.57
CA PHE A 131 15.17 -4.25 15.33
C PHE A 131 14.65 -5.01 16.55
N SER A 132 14.75 -4.40 17.74
CA SER A 132 14.49 -5.09 19.03
C SER A 132 13.09 -5.71 19.13
N GLN A 133 12.07 -5.02 18.59
CA GLN A 133 10.69 -5.52 18.55
C GLN A 133 10.49 -6.65 17.53
N TYR A 134 11.36 -6.77 16.54
CA TYR A 134 11.26 -7.74 15.44
C TYR A 134 12.06 -9.01 15.78
N ASP A 135 11.45 -9.86 16.61
CA ASP A 135 12.06 -11.06 17.18
C ASP A 135 12.47 -12.11 16.15
N ARG A 136 11.62 -12.39 15.17
CA ARG A 136 11.85 -13.34 14.07
C ARG A 136 11.12 -12.89 12.80
N PRO A 137 11.43 -13.45 11.63
CA PRO A 137 10.68 -13.17 10.41
C PRO A 137 9.21 -13.54 10.61
N GLN A 138 8.35 -12.56 10.39
CA GLN A 138 6.90 -12.70 10.53
C GLN A 138 6.16 -12.31 9.25
N ALA A 139 6.87 -11.81 8.23
CA ALA A 139 6.26 -11.27 7.01
C ALA A 139 5.35 -12.29 6.31
N ARG A 140 5.73 -13.57 6.25
CA ARG A 140 4.87 -14.63 5.69
C ARG A 140 3.53 -14.74 6.39
N ARG A 141 3.54 -14.79 7.73
CA ARG A 141 2.33 -14.83 8.56
C ARG A 141 1.52 -13.54 8.43
N ARG A 142 2.19 -12.38 8.52
CA ARG A 142 1.54 -11.06 8.44
C ARG A 142 0.87 -10.81 7.09
N TYR A 143 1.44 -11.29 5.98
CA TYR A 143 0.74 -11.25 4.68
C TYR A 143 -0.50 -12.15 4.65
N ALA A 144 -0.51 -13.29 5.35
CA ALA A 144 -1.69 -14.13 5.47
C ALA A 144 -2.78 -13.47 6.32
N GLU A 145 -2.40 -12.82 7.43
CA GLU A 145 -3.31 -12.02 8.27
C GLU A 145 -4.04 -10.92 7.47
N ILE A 146 -3.35 -10.29 6.51
CA ILE A 146 -3.99 -9.36 5.55
C ILE A 146 -5.04 -10.07 4.72
N ALA A 147 -4.72 -11.24 4.15
CA ALA A 147 -5.65 -11.98 3.30
C ALA A 147 -6.91 -12.42 4.07
N ASP A 148 -6.75 -12.90 5.30
CA ASP A 148 -7.87 -13.32 6.15
C ASP A 148 -8.75 -12.14 6.60
N HIS A 149 -8.21 -10.91 6.61
CA HIS A 149 -8.95 -9.70 6.96
C HIS A 149 -9.84 -9.16 5.81
N LEU A 150 -9.50 -9.49 4.55
CA LEU A 150 -10.08 -8.91 3.33
C LEU A 150 -11.24 -9.73 2.74
#